data_AF-U1MWH0-F1
#
_entry.id   AF-U1MWH0-F1
#
_cell.length_a   1.000
_cell.length_b   1.000
_cell.length_c   1.000
_cell.angle_alpha   90.00
_cell.angle_beta   90.00
_cell.angle_gamma   90.00
#
_symmetry.space_group_name_H-M   'P 1'
#
loop_
_entity.id
_entity.type
_entity.pdbx_description
1 polymer ?
#
loop_
_entity_poly.entity_id
_entity_poly.type
_entity_poly.pdbx_seq_one_letter_code
_entity_poly.pdbx_strand_id
1 'polypeptide(L)'
;MRVTEGAVEIEVPEQSAGAGDEVFFNSEQQLNRDLTVAVLRAYRERDDRATTYFDATAASGVRGLRAAADDWTVTCADTDPDAVALARANFARNELTGTVEHRSAIPLLHESYFDIVDLDPFGTPMPFVDAAVQGTRDLLCVTATDTAPLCGAHFEPGVRRYSAVPRNTEYHAEMGVRVLLSAIARTAARYDVAVTPLVTHATRHYVRTYLELDRGASVAT
;
A
#
# COMPACT_ATOMS: atom_id res chain seq x y z
N MET A 1 -11.11 5.80 20.43
CA MET A 1 -12.39 6.31 19.86
C MET A 1 -12.92 5.38 18.77
N ARG A 2 -14.23 5.43 18.47
CA ARG A 2 -14.84 4.69 17.35
C ARG A 2 -15.01 5.58 16.13
N VAL A 3 -14.74 5.03 14.95
CA VAL A 3 -14.84 5.72 13.66
C VAL A 3 -15.52 4.80 12.66
N THR A 4 -16.47 5.32 11.89
CA THR A 4 -17.05 4.62 10.75
C THR A 4 -16.39 5.11 9.46
N GLU A 5 -15.92 4.19 8.63
CA GLU A 5 -15.37 4.50 7.31
C GLU A 5 -15.92 3.54 6.26
N GLY A 6 -16.72 4.07 5.33
CA GLY A 6 -17.44 3.23 4.38
C GLY A 6 -18.43 2.30 5.08
N ALA A 7 -18.28 0.99 4.86
CA ALA A 7 -19.16 -0.03 5.42
C ALA A 7 -18.69 -0.62 6.76
N VAL A 8 -17.55 -0.16 7.31
CA VAL A 8 -16.95 -0.73 8.52
C VAL A 8 -16.89 0.28 9.67
N GLU A 9 -17.03 -0.22 10.90
CA GLU A 9 -16.78 0.53 12.15
C GLU A 9 -15.50 0.01 12.80
N ILE A 10 -14.54 0.89 13.05
CA ILE A 10 -13.26 0.55 13.68
C ILE A 10 -13.10 1.27 15.00
N GLU A 11 -12.39 0.62 15.92
CA GLU A 11 -11.80 1.27 17.07
C GLU A 11 -10.37 1.66 16.73
N VAL A 12 -10.01 2.87 17.13
CA VAL A 12 -8.69 3.46 16.94
C VAL A 12 -8.29 4.16 18.23
N PRO A 13 -7.01 4.19 18.59
CA PRO A 13 -6.57 4.92 19.79
C PRO A 13 -6.89 6.42 19.67
N GLU A 14 -7.03 7.08 20.82
CA GLU A 14 -7.27 8.53 20.87
C GLU A 14 -5.97 9.28 20.60
N GLN A 15 -5.75 9.61 19.33
CA GLN A 15 -4.51 10.28 18.94
C GLN A 15 -4.55 11.78 19.23
N SER A 16 -3.60 12.25 20.04
CA SER A 16 -3.18 13.66 20.01
C SER A 16 -2.22 13.87 18.83
N ALA A 17 -2.30 15.00 18.14
CA ALA A 17 -1.59 15.22 16.88
C ALA A 17 -0.06 14.98 17.00
N GLY A 18 0.43 13.84 16.52
CA GLY A 18 1.84 13.47 16.52
C GLY A 18 2.07 11.97 16.30
N ALA A 19 3.26 11.61 15.80
CA ALA A 19 3.71 10.21 15.72
C ALA A 19 4.11 9.73 17.13
N GLY A 20 3.14 9.19 17.87
CA GLY A 20 3.37 8.52 19.17
C GLY A 20 3.48 7.00 19.02
N ASP A 21 3.75 6.32 20.13
CA ASP A 21 3.86 4.84 20.24
C ASP A 21 2.50 4.11 20.12
N GLU A 22 1.43 4.80 19.71
CA GLU A 22 0.09 4.23 19.58
C GLU A 22 -0.18 3.73 18.16
N VAL A 23 -1.01 2.69 18.05
CA VAL A 23 -1.44 2.12 16.76
C VAL A 23 -2.01 3.21 15.86
N PHE A 24 -1.53 3.26 14.62
CA PHE A 24 -1.81 4.40 13.75
C PHE A 24 -3.17 4.35 13.05
N PHE A 25 -3.88 5.48 13.06
CA PHE A 25 -5.00 5.74 12.18
C PHE A 25 -5.03 7.21 11.74
N ASN A 26 -4.93 7.46 10.44
CA ASN A 26 -5.11 8.81 9.88
C ASN A 26 -6.44 8.92 9.15
N SER A 27 -7.32 9.80 9.64
CA SER A 27 -8.62 10.11 9.01
C SER A 27 -8.46 10.85 7.67
N GLU A 28 -7.36 11.57 7.44
CA GLU A 28 -7.07 12.23 6.16
C GLU A 28 -6.80 11.24 5.02
N GLN A 29 -6.50 9.98 5.34
CA GLN A 29 -6.28 8.91 4.37
C GLN A 29 -7.59 8.23 3.91
N GLN A 30 -8.76 8.70 4.34
CA GLN A 30 -10.05 8.13 3.93
C GLN A 30 -10.19 8.09 2.40
N LEU A 31 -9.84 9.17 1.69
CA LEU A 31 -9.92 9.21 0.22
C LEU A 31 -8.99 8.17 -0.44
N ASN A 32 -7.80 7.92 0.13
CA ASN A 32 -6.88 6.90 -0.37
C ASN A 32 -7.53 5.50 -0.27
N ARG A 33 -8.15 5.22 0.87
CA ARG A 33 -8.85 3.95 1.12
C ARG A 33 -10.12 3.80 0.28
N ASP A 34 -10.88 4.88 0.08
CA ASP A 34 -12.05 4.91 -0.81
C ASP A 34 -11.67 4.57 -2.25
N LEU A 35 -10.62 5.21 -2.76
CA LEU A 35 -10.10 4.94 -4.10
C LEU A 35 -9.56 3.51 -4.22
N THR A 36 -8.95 2.98 -3.15
CA THR A 36 -8.50 1.58 -3.13
C THR A 36 -9.67 0.63 -3.33
N VAL A 37 -10.75 0.76 -2.55
CA VAL A 37 -11.96 -0.08 -2.72
C VAL A 37 -12.57 0.07 -4.12
N ALA A 38 -12.61 1.29 -4.66
CA ALA A 38 -13.11 1.52 -6.02
C ALA A 38 -12.26 0.81 -7.09
N VAL A 39 -10.92 0.86 -6.96
CA VAL A 39 -10.00 0.14 -7.84
C VAL A 39 -10.17 -1.37 -7.71
N LEU A 40 -10.27 -1.90 -6.49
CA LEU A 40 -10.47 -3.34 -6.26
C LEU A 40 -11.75 -3.84 -6.95
N ARG A 41 -12.87 -3.12 -6.80
CA ARG A 41 -14.13 -3.46 -7.48
C ARG A 41 -13.99 -3.49 -9.00
N ALA A 42 -13.41 -2.44 -9.57
CA ALA A 42 -13.18 -2.35 -11.01
C ALA A 42 -12.19 -3.43 -11.51
N TYR A 43 -11.20 -3.80 -10.69
CA TYR A 43 -10.23 -4.84 -11.02
C TYR A 43 -10.88 -6.22 -11.05
N ARG A 44 -11.72 -6.56 -10.07
CA ARG A 44 -12.48 -7.82 -10.05
C ARG A 44 -13.43 -7.97 -11.24
N GLU A 45 -14.01 -6.87 -11.73
CA GLU A 45 -14.82 -6.90 -12.96
C GLU A 45 -13.98 -7.15 -14.23
N ARG A 46 -12.68 -6.80 -14.20
CA ARG A 46 -11.73 -6.99 -15.30
C ARG A 46 -11.07 -8.37 -15.27
N ASP A 47 -10.70 -8.86 -14.09
CA ASP A 47 -10.09 -10.18 -13.87
C ASP A 47 -10.69 -10.80 -12.60
N ASP A 48 -11.53 -11.81 -12.79
CA ASP A 48 -12.25 -12.50 -11.72
C ASP A 48 -11.40 -13.56 -11.00
N ARG A 49 -10.16 -13.79 -11.44
CA ARG A 49 -9.23 -14.75 -10.83
C ARG A 49 -8.55 -14.18 -9.59
N ALA A 50 -8.44 -12.86 -9.48
CA ALA A 50 -7.90 -12.21 -8.31
C ALA A 50 -8.89 -12.30 -7.14
N THR A 51 -8.50 -12.99 -6.08
CA THR A 51 -9.37 -13.28 -4.92
C THR A 51 -8.73 -12.90 -3.59
N THR A 52 -7.40 -12.83 -3.54
CA THR A 52 -6.64 -12.57 -2.32
C THR A 52 -6.12 -11.14 -2.28
N TYR A 53 -6.24 -10.50 -1.10
CA TYR A 53 -5.76 -9.15 -0.84
C TYR A 53 -4.87 -9.14 0.40
N PHE A 54 -3.66 -8.60 0.25
CA PHE A 54 -2.70 -8.49 1.34
C PHE A 54 -2.45 -7.04 1.75
N ASP A 55 -2.89 -6.70 2.96
CA ASP A 55 -2.59 -5.43 3.62
C ASP A 55 -1.25 -5.55 4.37
N ALA A 56 -0.18 -5.10 3.73
CA ALA A 56 1.20 -5.38 4.17
C ALA A 56 1.65 -4.56 5.39
N THR A 57 0.94 -3.49 5.72
CA THR A 57 1.26 -2.57 6.82
C THR A 57 -0.03 -2.13 7.50
N ALA A 58 -0.70 -3.08 8.14
CA ALA A 58 -2.13 -3.00 8.43
C ALA A 58 -2.51 -1.97 9.49
N ALA A 59 -1.65 -1.71 10.49
CA ALA A 59 -1.96 -0.87 11.65
C ALA A 59 -3.32 -1.26 12.29
N SER A 60 -4.32 -0.37 12.22
CA SER A 60 -5.70 -0.65 12.69
C SER A 60 -6.46 -1.73 11.90
N GLY A 61 -5.92 -2.17 10.75
CA GLY A 61 -6.54 -3.13 9.85
C GLY A 61 -7.60 -2.55 8.91
N VAL A 62 -7.81 -1.21 8.92
CA VAL A 62 -8.92 -0.57 8.19
C VAL A 62 -8.91 -0.87 6.67
N ARG A 63 -7.74 -0.98 6.03
CA ARG A 63 -7.66 -1.31 4.60
C ARG A 63 -8.11 -2.75 4.36
N GLY A 64 -7.50 -3.69 5.09
CA GLY A 64 -7.91 -5.09 5.07
C GLY A 64 -9.40 -5.29 5.37
N LEU A 65 -9.95 -4.63 6.38
CA LEU A 65 -11.38 -4.70 6.72
C LEU A 65 -12.29 -4.23 5.60
N ARG A 66 -11.94 -3.10 4.96
CA ARG A 66 -12.72 -2.56 3.86
C ARG A 66 -12.65 -3.45 2.62
N ALA A 67 -11.53 -4.12 2.39
CA ALA A 67 -11.42 -5.15 1.35
C ALA A 67 -12.23 -6.40 1.71
N ALA A 68 -12.19 -6.88 2.95
CA ALA A 68 -12.96 -8.04 3.40
C ALA A 68 -14.48 -7.78 3.33
N ALA A 69 -14.93 -6.57 3.67
CA ALA A 69 -16.32 -6.13 3.50
C ALA A 69 -16.75 -6.06 2.03
N ASP A 70 -15.81 -6.13 1.10
CA ASP A 70 -16.03 -6.20 -0.34
C ASP A 70 -15.66 -7.60 -0.89
N ASP A 71 -15.79 -8.64 -0.07
CA ASP A 71 -15.63 -10.07 -0.45
C ASP A 71 -14.22 -10.51 -0.89
N TRP A 72 -13.16 -9.79 -0.48
CA TRP A 72 -11.79 -10.24 -0.69
C TRP A 72 -11.34 -11.22 0.40
N THR A 73 -10.52 -12.22 0.04
CA THR A 73 -9.83 -13.06 1.01
C THR A 73 -8.63 -12.31 1.56
N VAL A 74 -8.75 -11.79 2.79
CA VAL A 74 -7.79 -10.82 3.33
C VAL A 74 -6.76 -11.45 4.24
N THR A 75 -5.50 -11.08 4.00
CA THR A 75 -4.41 -11.21 4.98
C THR A 75 -3.90 -9.81 5.34
N CYS A 76 -3.64 -9.57 6.62
CA CYS A 76 -3.04 -8.35 7.15
C CYS A 76 -1.73 -8.73 7.85
N ALA A 77 -0.73 -7.85 7.78
CA ALA A 77 0.50 -7.99 8.53
C ALA A 77 0.87 -6.70 9.27
N ASP A 78 1.36 -6.85 10.49
CA ASP A 78 2.01 -5.78 11.24
C ASP A 78 3.09 -6.33 12.17
N THR A 79 4.11 -5.53 12.45
CA THR A 79 5.18 -5.87 13.41
C THR A 79 4.87 -5.44 14.83
N ASP A 80 3.93 -4.51 15.00
CA ASP A 80 3.48 -4.06 16.31
C ASP A 80 2.40 -5.03 16.85
N PRO A 81 2.65 -5.71 18.00
CA PRO A 81 1.66 -6.61 18.60
C PRO A 81 0.35 -5.91 18.96
N ASP A 82 0.39 -4.63 19.34
CA ASP A 82 -0.81 -3.87 19.68
C ASP A 82 -1.64 -3.56 18.43
N ALA A 83 -0.97 -3.29 17.30
CA ALA A 83 -1.63 -3.14 16.00
C ALA A 83 -2.31 -4.44 15.56
N VAL A 84 -1.63 -5.57 15.71
CA VAL A 84 -2.19 -6.91 15.40
C VAL A 84 -3.41 -7.20 16.26
N ALA A 85 -3.33 -6.94 17.57
CA ALA A 85 -4.46 -7.13 18.48
C ALA A 85 -5.64 -6.23 18.10
N LEU A 86 -5.38 -4.96 17.77
CA LEU A 86 -6.40 -4.00 17.36
C LEU A 86 -7.07 -4.42 16.04
N ALA A 87 -6.29 -4.78 15.03
CA ALA A 87 -6.81 -5.25 13.75
C ALA A 87 -7.71 -6.47 13.94
N ARG A 88 -7.29 -7.48 14.72
CA ARG A 88 -8.12 -8.66 15.04
C ARG A 88 -9.43 -8.28 15.74
N ALA A 89 -9.37 -7.36 16.71
CA ALA A 89 -10.56 -6.86 17.39
C ALA A 89 -11.51 -6.13 16.43
N ASN A 90 -10.97 -5.37 15.48
CA ASN A 90 -11.75 -4.69 14.45
C ASN A 90 -12.39 -5.67 13.45
N PHE A 91 -11.71 -6.77 13.06
CA PHE A 91 -12.32 -7.84 12.27
C PHE A 91 -13.49 -8.49 13.00
N ALA A 92 -13.29 -8.88 14.25
CA ALA A 92 -14.34 -9.47 15.08
C ALA A 92 -15.53 -8.53 15.25
N ARG A 93 -15.29 -7.23 15.43
CA ARG A 93 -16.34 -6.22 15.59
C ARG A 93 -17.25 -6.09 14.37
N ASN A 94 -16.69 -6.22 13.17
CA ASN A 94 -17.45 -6.11 11.93
C ASN A 94 -18.02 -7.45 11.45
N GLU A 95 -17.84 -8.52 12.24
CA GLU A 95 -18.22 -9.89 11.86
C GLU A 95 -17.56 -10.33 10.53
N LEU A 96 -16.37 -9.80 10.25
CA LEU A 96 -15.58 -10.09 9.05
C LEU A 96 -14.49 -11.11 9.36
N THR A 97 -14.14 -11.92 8.36
CA THR A 97 -13.06 -12.88 8.44
C THR A 97 -11.80 -12.35 7.75
N GLY A 98 -10.64 -12.53 8.39
CA GLY A 98 -9.34 -12.18 7.82
C GLY A 98 -8.21 -12.74 8.67
N THR A 99 -7.07 -13.04 8.04
CA THR A 99 -5.86 -13.47 8.74
C THR A 99 -5.06 -12.24 9.14
N VAL A 100 -4.64 -12.13 10.40
CA VAL A 100 -3.78 -11.02 10.87
C VAL A 100 -2.50 -11.59 11.47
N GLU A 101 -1.38 -11.41 10.77
CA GLU A 101 -0.07 -11.94 11.12
C GLU A 101 0.76 -10.93 11.92
N HIS A 102 1.30 -11.36 13.07
CA HIS A 102 2.30 -10.58 13.81
C HIS A 102 3.70 -10.81 13.24
N ARG A 103 3.91 -10.31 12.02
CA ARG A 103 5.14 -10.51 11.24
C ARG A 103 5.37 -9.31 10.33
N SER A 104 6.62 -9.10 9.93
CA SER A 104 6.92 -8.20 8.81
C SER A 104 6.33 -8.78 7.52
N ALA A 105 5.85 -7.90 6.63
CA ALA A 105 5.35 -8.30 5.31
C ALA A 105 6.43 -8.92 4.40
N ILE A 106 7.71 -8.56 4.56
CA ILE A 106 8.78 -9.03 3.67
C ILE A 106 8.91 -10.57 3.69
N PRO A 107 9.05 -11.24 4.86
CA PRO A 107 9.03 -12.71 4.91
C PRO A 107 7.78 -13.33 4.29
N LEU A 108 6.59 -12.78 4.58
CA LEU A 108 5.32 -13.30 4.05
C LEU A 108 5.28 -13.26 2.52
N LEU A 109 5.80 -12.18 1.92
CA LEU A 109 5.89 -12.00 0.47
C LEU A 109 6.92 -12.92 -0.21
N HIS A 110 7.85 -13.52 0.55
CA HIS A 110 8.76 -14.55 0.03
C HIS A 110 8.24 -15.98 0.28
N GLU A 111 7.41 -16.17 1.30
CA GLU A 111 6.83 -17.47 1.68
C GLU A 111 5.54 -17.78 0.91
N SER A 112 4.87 -16.78 0.36
CA SER A 112 3.56 -16.91 -0.27
C SER A 112 3.35 -15.89 -1.40
N TYR A 113 2.26 -16.07 -2.13
CA TYR A 113 1.83 -15.16 -3.18
C TYR A 113 0.42 -14.65 -2.88
N PHE A 114 0.19 -13.38 -3.21
CA PHE A 114 -1.12 -12.73 -3.12
C PHE A 114 -1.46 -12.14 -4.48
N ASP A 115 -2.73 -12.19 -4.86
CA ASP A 115 -3.20 -11.62 -6.13
C ASP A 115 -3.03 -10.11 -6.12
N ILE A 116 -3.40 -9.50 -5.00
CA ILE A 116 -3.28 -8.07 -4.76
C ILE A 116 -2.47 -7.82 -3.48
N VAL A 117 -1.46 -6.95 -3.56
CA VAL A 117 -0.68 -6.48 -2.41
C VAL A 117 -0.84 -4.97 -2.27
N ASP A 118 -1.16 -4.51 -1.07
CA ASP A 118 -1.22 -3.09 -0.71
C ASP A 118 -0.10 -2.71 0.26
N LEU A 119 0.83 -1.89 -0.22
CA LEU A 119 1.89 -1.26 0.56
C LEU A 119 1.47 0.17 0.94
N ASP A 120 1.19 0.40 2.23
CA ASP A 120 0.90 1.73 2.77
C ASP A 120 1.79 2.11 3.97
N PRO A 121 3.14 2.06 3.82
CA PRO A 121 4.03 2.33 4.93
C PRO A 121 4.13 3.83 5.26
N PHE A 122 4.70 4.11 6.43
CA PHE A 122 5.16 5.45 6.75
C PHE A 122 6.41 5.83 5.97
N GLY A 123 6.32 6.94 5.24
CA GLY A 123 7.40 7.49 4.45
C GLY A 123 7.54 6.76 3.13
N THR A 124 8.67 6.06 2.96
CA THR A 124 9.02 5.45 1.68
C THR A 124 8.60 3.98 1.61
N PRO A 125 8.04 3.51 0.48
CA PRO A 125 7.71 2.10 0.29
C PRO A 125 8.91 1.26 -0.15
N MET A 126 10.01 1.89 -0.56
CA MET A 126 11.14 1.22 -1.21
C MET A 126 11.73 0.00 -0.44
N PRO A 127 11.75 -0.03 0.90
CA PRO A 127 12.18 -1.23 1.64
C PRO A 127 11.35 -2.49 1.36
N PHE A 128 10.10 -2.34 0.94
CA PHE A 128 9.16 -3.45 0.71
C PHE A 128 9.02 -3.82 -0.77
N VAL A 129 9.32 -2.90 -1.69
CA VAL A 129 9.02 -3.04 -3.13
C VAL A 129 9.63 -4.30 -3.75
N ASP A 130 10.85 -4.65 -3.36
CA ASP A 130 11.55 -5.81 -3.92
C ASP A 130 10.83 -7.14 -3.61
N ALA A 131 10.41 -7.33 -2.35
CA ALA A 131 9.62 -8.47 -1.93
C ALA A 131 8.21 -8.42 -2.52
N ALA A 132 7.60 -7.22 -2.57
CA ALA A 132 6.24 -7.06 -3.08
C ALA A 132 6.12 -7.39 -4.56
N VAL A 133 7.07 -6.94 -5.40
CA VAL A 133 7.11 -7.33 -6.82
C VAL A 133 7.11 -8.85 -6.97
N GLN A 134 7.88 -9.56 -6.16
CA GLN A 134 7.99 -11.01 -6.24
C GLN A 134 6.72 -11.71 -5.73
N GLY A 135 6.17 -11.25 -4.59
CA GLY A 135 5.02 -11.85 -3.92
C GLY A 135 3.63 -11.47 -4.47
N THR A 136 3.54 -10.50 -5.39
CA THR A 136 2.26 -10.03 -5.96
C THR A 136 1.99 -10.68 -7.32
N ARG A 137 0.86 -11.35 -7.53
CA ARG A 137 0.54 -11.96 -8.83
C ARG A 137 0.07 -10.92 -9.85
N ASP A 138 -0.89 -10.08 -9.47
CA ASP A 138 -1.68 -9.32 -10.45
C ASP A 138 -1.59 -7.80 -10.22
N LEU A 139 -1.96 -7.30 -9.02
CA LEU A 139 -2.04 -5.86 -8.75
C LEU A 139 -1.22 -5.44 -7.53
N LEU A 140 -0.26 -4.53 -7.74
CA LEU A 140 0.53 -3.91 -6.67
C LEU A 140 0.04 -2.48 -6.39
N CYS A 141 -0.53 -2.26 -5.22
CA CYS A 141 -0.93 -0.95 -4.73
C CYS A 141 0.19 -0.38 -3.84
N VAL A 142 0.62 0.86 -4.09
CA VAL A 142 1.73 1.48 -3.36
C VAL A 142 1.40 2.91 -2.97
N THR A 143 1.52 3.22 -1.69
CA THR A 143 1.55 4.59 -1.16
C THR A 143 2.98 4.99 -0.78
N ALA A 144 3.35 6.23 -1.07
CA ALA A 144 4.51 6.89 -0.52
C ALA A 144 4.09 8.21 0.14
N THR A 145 4.45 8.42 1.41
CA THR A 145 4.16 9.65 2.15
C THR A 145 5.40 10.55 2.31
N ASP A 146 6.60 10.09 1.94
CA ASP A 146 7.81 10.92 1.91
C ASP A 146 7.92 11.77 0.63
N THR A 147 6.96 12.67 0.45
CA THR A 147 6.85 13.53 -0.74
C THR A 147 8.06 14.45 -0.95
N ALA A 148 8.71 14.94 0.10
CA ALA A 148 9.83 15.86 -0.01
C ALA A 148 11.08 15.26 -0.71
N PRO A 149 11.51 14.02 -0.39
CA PRO A 149 12.46 13.27 -1.21
C PRO A 149 12.02 13.03 -2.66
N LEU A 150 10.77 12.60 -2.85
CA LEU A 150 10.23 12.29 -4.18
C LEU A 150 10.24 13.51 -5.11
N CYS A 151 9.89 14.67 -4.58
CA CYS A 151 9.72 15.90 -5.35
C CYS A 151 10.99 16.74 -5.47
N GLY A 152 12.10 16.31 -4.85
CA GLY A 152 13.41 16.95 -4.96
C GLY A 152 13.65 18.10 -3.98
N ALA A 153 12.72 18.38 -3.07
CA ALA A 153 12.96 19.30 -1.97
C ALA A 153 14.07 18.77 -1.04
N HIS A 154 14.11 17.44 -0.82
CA HIS A 154 15.19 16.75 -0.11
C HIS A 154 15.97 15.89 -1.11
N PHE A 155 16.92 16.52 -1.81
CA PHE A 155 17.58 15.93 -2.99
C PHE A 155 18.33 14.63 -2.69
N GLU A 156 19.25 14.63 -1.71
CA GLU A 156 20.11 13.47 -1.45
C GLU A 156 19.31 12.26 -0.92
N PRO A 157 18.34 12.41 0.00
CA PRO A 157 17.43 11.31 0.33
C PRO A 157 16.66 10.77 -0.88
N GLY A 158 16.20 11.66 -1.77
CA GLY A 158 15.50 11.27 -2.99
C GLY A 158 16.37 10.43 -3.91
N VAL A 159 17.62 10.85 -4.14
CA VAL A 159 18.61 10.09 -4.92
C VAL A 159 18.87 8.72 -4.30
N ARG A 160 19.13 8.65 -2.98
CA ARG A 160 19.46 7.39 -2.30
C ARG A 160 18.31 6.38 -2.30
N ARG A 161 17.08 6.83 -2.03
CA ARG A 161 15.92 5.93 -1.87
C ARG A 161 15.38 5.45 -3.21
N TYR A 162 15.29 6.36 -4.19
CA TYR A 162 14.58 6.09 -5.44
C TYR A 162 15.51 5.82 -6.63
N SER A 163 16.84 5.94 -6.44
CA SER A 163 17.83 5.80 -7.52
C SER A 163 17.47 6.66 -8.74
N ALA A 164 17.02 7.88 -8.47
CA ALA A 164 16.54 8.85 -9.45
C ALA A 164 17.11 10.23 -9.12
N VAL A 165 17.07 11.15 -10.06
CA VAL A 165 17.48 12.54 -9.85
C VAL A 165 16.24 13.42 -9.76
N PRO A 166 15.59 13.54 -8.58
CA PRO A 166 14.37 14.34 -8.44
C PRO A 166 14.68 15.82 -8.62
N ARG A 167 13.69 16.59 -9.11
CA ARG A 167 13.83 18.03 -9.37
C ARG A 167 12.71 18.78 -8.69
N ASN A 168 13.09 19.74 -7.85
CA ASN A 168 12.16 20.68 -7.25
C ASN A 168 11.70 21.67 -8.31
N THR A 169 10.45 21.54 -8.73
CA THR A 169 9.83 22.25 -9.86
C THR A 169 8.45 22.75 -9.45
N GLU A 170 7.81 23.58 -10.27
CA GLU A 170 6.42 24.00 -10.00
C GLU A 170 5.42 22.83 -10.08
N TYR A 171 5.73 21.79 -10.87
CA TYR A 171 4.98 20.55 -11.00
C TYR A 171 5.56 19.42 -10.14
N HIS A 172 6.08 19.78 -8.95
CA HIS A 172 6.77 18.85 -8.03
C HIS A 172 5.95 17.61 -7.66
N ALA A 173 4.62 17.69 -7.64
CA ALA A 173 3.75 16.55 -7.37
C ALA A 173 3.86 15.47 -8.48
N GLU A 174 3.84 15.88 -9.74
CA GLU A 174 4.04 14.98 -10.88
C GLU A 174 5.47 14.46 -10.92
N MET A 175 6.46 15.29 -10.58
CA MET A 175 7.84 14.83 -10.43
C MET A 175 7.94 13.68 -9.41
N GLY A 176 7.29 13.83 -8.25
CA GLY A 176 7.28 12.78 -7.24
C GLY A 176 6.62 11.49 -7.73
N VAL A 177 5.50 11.60 -8.45
CA VAL A 177 4.84 10.45 -9.11
C VAL A 177 5.80 9.73 -10.05
N ARG A 178 6.43 10.45 -10.98
CA ARG A 178 7.33 9.85 -11.98
C ARG A 178 8.57 9.24 -11.35
N VAL A 179 9.11 9.86 -10.30
CA VAL A 179 10.24 9.32 -9.53
C VAL A 179 9.85 7.99 -8.89
N LEU A 180 8.71 7.93 -8.19
CA LEU A 180 8.21 6.71 -7.55
C LEU A 180 7.99 5.60 -8.58
N LEU A 181 7.23 5.88 -9.64
CA LEU A 181 6.95 4.93 -10.71
C LEU A 181 8.24 4.40 -11.35
N SER A 182 9.20 5.28 -11.63
CA SER A 182 10.47 4.88 -12.22
C SER A 182 11.30 3.98 -11.30
N ALA A 183 11.25 4.21 -9.98
CA ALA A 183 11.98 3.42 -9.00
C ALA A 183 11.37 2.01 -8.85
N ILE A 184 10.04 1.93 -8.85
CA ILE A 184 9.32 0.64 -8.83
C ILE A 184 9.57 -0.12 -10.13
N ALA A 185 9.42 0.54 -11.29
CA ALA A 185 9.66 -0.09 -12.60
C ALA A 185 11.09 -0.65 -12.74
N ARG A 186 12.12 0.12 -12.36
CA ARG A 186 13.51 -0.37 -12.33
C ARG A 186 13.72 -1.52 -11.35
N THR A 187 12.92 -1.59 -10.29
CA THR A 187 12.98 -2.70 -9.33
C THR A 187 12.32 -3.95 -9.88
N ALA A 188 11.15 -3.80 -10.49
CA ALA A 188 10.40 -4.89 -11.10
C ALA A 188 11.14 -5.53 -12.29
N ALA A 189 11.76 -4.70 -13.14
CA ALA A 189 12.51 -5.17 -14.30
C ALA A 189 13.70 -6.09 -13.95
N ARG A 190 14.24 -6.02 -12.72
CA ARG A 190 15.28 -6.96 -12.25
C ARG A 190 14.80 -8.41 -12.13
N TYR A 191 13.49 -8.61 -12.11
CA TYR A 191 12.82 -9.90 -11.94
C TYR A 191 11.97 -10.27 -13.18
N ASP A 192 12.24 -9.66 -14.33
CA ASP A 192 11.44 -9.83 -15.56
C ASP A 192 9.95 -9.52 -15.34
N VAL A 193 9.64 -8.52 -14.49
CA VAL A 193 8.28 -8.05 -14.23
C VAL A 193 8.09 -6.65 -14.82
N ALA A 194 7.11 -6.52 -15.70
CA ALA A 194 6.62 -5.25 -16.20
C ALA A 194 5.63 -4.64 -15.21
N VAL A 195 5.63 -3.31 -15.09
CA VAL A 195 4.65 -2.57 -14.29
C VAL A 195 3.88 -1.60 -15.16
N THR A 196 2.56 -1.74 -15.19
CA THR A 196 1.66 -0.86 -15.94
C THR A 196 0.83 -0.04 -14.96
N PRO A 197 1.04 1.29 -14.88
CA PRO A 197 0.19 2.14 -14.03
C PRO A 197 -1.24 2.18 -14.57
N LEU A 198 -2.19 1.67 -13.78
CA LEU A 198 -3.62 1.73 -14.10
C LEU A 198 -4.21 3.06 -13.62
N VAL A 199 -3.92 3.40 -12.37
CA VAL A 199 -4.34 4.65 -11.74
C VAL A 199 -3.19 5.14 -10.87
N THR A 200 -2.89 6.43 -10.95
CA THR A 200 -1.90 7.08 -10.10
C THR A 200 -2.38 8.48 -9.73
N HIS A 201 -2.24 8.86 -8.46
CA HIS A 201 -2.57 10.20 -8.02
C HIS A 201 -1.59 10.70 -6.96
N ALA A 202 -1.31 12.00 -7.01
CA ALA A 202 -0.68 12.73 -5.92
C ALA A 202 -1.78 13.53 -5.21
N THR A 203 -1.92 13.35 -3.91
CA THR A 203 -2.98 14.01 -3.14
C THR A 203 -2.43 14.48 -1.80
N ARG A 204 -2.41 15.80 -1.61
CA ARG A 204 -1.86 16.47 -0.43
C ARG A 204 -0.43 15.99 -0.12
N HIS A 205 -0.28 15.10 0.84
CA HIS A 205 0.99 14.67 1.42
C HIS A 205 1.39 13.25 1.06
N TYR A 206 0.75 12.63 0.06
CA TYR A 206 1.14 11.31 -0.42
C TYR A 206 0.99 11.16 -1.94
N VAL A 207 1.71 10.17 -2.47
CA VAL A 207 1.54 9.62 -3.82
C VAL A 207 0.99 8.21 -3.69
N ARG A 208 -0.01 7.86 -4.50
CA ARG A 208 -0.62 6.53 -4.54
C ARG A 208 -0.65 6.03 -5.98
N THR A 209 -0.26 4.78 -6.19
CA THR A 209 -0.30 4.13 -7.50
C THR A 209 -0.81 2.70 -7.42
N TYR A 210 -1.52 2.28 -8.46
CA TYR A 210 -2.05 0.93 -8.65
C TYR A 210 -1.43 0.38 -9.92
N LEU A 211 -0.59 -0.65 -9.79
CA LEU A 211 0.29 -1.15 -10.84
C LEU A 211 -0.12 -2.57 -11.21
N GLU A 212 -0.57 -2.78 -12.44
CA GLU A 212 -0.74 -4.12 -12.99
C GLU A 212 0.65 -4.71 -13.27
N LEU A 213 0.86 -5.95 -12.82
CA LEU A 213 2.09 -6.69 -13.00
C LEU A 213 1.93 -7.71 -14.12
N ASP A 214 2.89 -7.73 -15.04
CA ASP A 214 2.99 -8.77 -16.07
C ASP A 214 4.37 -9.40 -16.01
N ARG A 215 4.43 -10.74 -16.09
CA ARG A 215 5.65 -11.52 -15.92
C ARG A 215 6.14 -12.04 -17.26
N GLY A 216 7.36 -11.67 -17.63
CA GLY A 216 8.06 -12.18 -18.79
C GLY A 216 9.10 -11.18 -19.31
N ALA A 217 10.28 -11.69 -19.67
CA ALA A 217 11.39 -10.83 -20.12
C ALA A 217 11.01 -9.91 -21.29
N SER A 218 10.15 -10.37 -22.20
CA SER A 218 9.69 -9.61 -23.37
C SER A 218 8.78 -8.42 -23.04
N VAL A 219 8.10 -8.45 -21.91
CA VAL A 219 7.21 -7.36 -21.48
C VAL A 219 7.90 -6.40 -20.50
N ALA A 220 8.99 -6.85 -19.86
CA ALA A 220 9.72 -6.12 -18.83
C ALA A 220 10.80 -5.14 -19.37
N THR A 221 10.86 -4.91 -20.68
CA THR A 221 11.86 -4.06 -21.36
C THR A 221 11.33 -2.66 -21.65
#